data_AF-A0A0E3QKW0-F1
#
_entry.id   AF-A0A0E3QKW0-F1
#
_cell.length_a   1.000
_cell.length_b   1.000
_cell.length_c   1.000
_cell.angle_alpha   90.00
_cell.angle_beta   90.00
_cell.angle_gamma   90.00
#
_symmetry.space_group_name_H-M   'P 1'
#
loop_
_entity.id
_entity.type
_entity.pdbx_description
1 polymer ?
#
loop_
_entity_poly.entity_id
_entity_poly.type
_entity_poly.pdbx_seq_one_letter_code
_entity_poly.pdbx_strand_id
1 'polypeptide(L)'
;MFLKIPFKILRLATAYVRIRVKNIILKLKLVFGKNVFIGSNVVIDPGYHWLISIGNNSAITNGVTILSHDGSLSRHTGYTKIGKVSIGSNTFIGVKSIILPGVSIGNNVIIGAGSVVTKDIPDNSVAIGNPAVVVGSIKDYINKHKRMIRTSEVYECQSLLKDNIRDFKGEIGYVKTNFENHEDL
;
A
#
# COMPACT_ATOMS: atom_id res chain seq x y z
N MET A 1 -13.13 -48.77 24.70
CA MET A 1 -12.22 -48.16 25.71
C MET A 1 -11.76 -46.81 25.18
N PHE A 2 -12.40 -45.70 25.60
CA PHE A 2 -12.06 -44.36 25.10
C PHE A 2 -10.86 -43.81 25.87
N LEU A 3 -9.74 -43.61 25.18
CA LEU A 3 -8.51 -43.07 25.74
C LEU A 3 -8.73 -41.58 26.11
N LYS A 4 -8.98 -41.28 27.39
CA LYS A 4 -9.11 -39.89 27.87
C LYS A 4 -7.74 -39.22 27.84
N ILE A 5 -7.48 -38.40 26.83
CA ILE A 5 -6.26 -37.57 26.76
C ILE A 5 -6.34 -36.49 27.85
N PRO A 6 -5.34 -36.36 28.72
CA PRO A 6 -5.31 -35.33 29.76
C PRO A 6 -5.40 -33.92 29.17
N PHE A 7 -6.25 -33.07 29.73
CA PHE A 7 -6.47 -31.69 29.26
C PHE A 7 -5.17 -30.87 29.12
N LYS A 8 -4.19 -31.09 30.01
CA LYS A 8 -2.86 -30.46 29.95
C LYS A 8 -2.08 -30.85 28.67
N ILE A 9 -2.17 -32.11 28.23
CA ILE A 9 -1.50 -32.61 27.03
C ILE A 9 -2.15 -32.01 25.78
N LEU A 10 -3.49 -31.93 25.72
CA LEU A 10 -4.20 -31.25 24.65
C LEU A 10 -3.86 -29.76 24.56
N ARG A 11 -3.71 -29.09 25.71
CA ARG A 11 -3.32 -27.67 25.78
C ARG A 11 -1.88 -27.43 25.31
N LEU A 12 -0.95 -28.33 25.65
CA LEU A 12 0.43 -28.28 25.18
C LEU A 12 0.54 -28.57 23.68
N ALA A 13 -0.20 -29.57 23.18
CA ALA A 13 -0.23 -29.90 21.76
C ALA A 13 -0.81 -28.75 20.92
N THR A 14 -1.91 -28.14 21.34
CA THR A 14 -2.49 -26.97 20.66
C THR A 14 -1.59 -25.74 20.71
N ALA A 15 -0.88 -25.51 21.82
CA ALA A 15 0.14 -24.46 21.92
C ALA A 15 1.33 -24.74 20.99
N TYR A 16 1.82 -25.98 20.92
CA TYR A 16 2.90 -26.39 20.03
C TYR A 16 2.54 -26.20 18.56
N VAL A 17 1.33 -26.64 18.16
CA VAL A 17 0.81 -26.42 16.79
C VAL A 17 0.71 -24.91 16.50
N ARG A 18 0.19 -24.10 17.42
CA ARG A 18 0.14 -22.64 17.26
C ARG A 18 1.52 -22.02 17.09
N ILE A 19 2.50 -22.39 17.92
CA ILE A 19 3.88 -21.90 17.83
C ILE A 19 4.48 -22.30 16.48
N ARG A 20 4.27 -23.55 16.06
CA ARG A 20 4.87 -24.06 14.82
C ARG A 20 4.24 -23.44 13.58
N VAL A 21 2.92 -23.25 13.56
CA VAL A 21 2.18 -22.53 12.52
C VAL A 21 2.60 -21.06 12.49
N LYS A 22 2.72 -20.40 13.65
CA LYS A 22 3.25 -19.03 13.74
C LYS A 22 4.67 -18.94 13.15
N ASN A 23 5.54 -19.90 13.44
CA ASN A 23 6.90 -19.95 12.88
C ASN A 23 6.93 -20.25 11.37
N ILE A 24 5.91 -20.92 10.81
CA ILE A 24 5.77 -21.12 9.36
C ILE A 24 5.26 -19.84 8.70
N ILE A 25 4.25 -19.21 9.30
CA ILE A 25 3.70 -17.92 8.89
C ILE A 25 4.79 -16.84 8.87
N LEU A 26 5.64 -16.79 9.90
CA LEU A 26 6.78 -15.87 9.95
C LEU A 26 7.82 -16.11 8.84
N LYS A 27 7.86 -17.32 8.25
CA LYS A 27 8.71 -17.61 7.08
C LYS A 27 8.07 -17.15 5.76
N LEU A 28 6.76 -16.92 5.73
CA LEU A 28 6.06 -16.40 4.55
C LEU A 28 6.33 -14.90 4.45
N LYS A 29 6.88 -14.48 3.32
CA LYS A 29 7.40 -13.12 3.14
C LYS A 29 6.39 -12.23 2.43
N LEU A 30 6.17 -11.06 3.01
CA LEU A 30 5.66 -9.88 2.31
C LEU A 30 6.59 -9.60 1.12
N VAL A 31 6.03 -9.37 -0.07
CA VAL A 31 6.83 -9.17 -1.29
C VAL A 31 6.86 -7.71 -1.67
N PHE A 32 8.06 -7.12 -1.68
CA PHE A 32 8.30 -5.76 -2.18
C PHE A 32 9.10 -5.80 -3.47
N GLY A 33 8.73 -4.92 -4.40
CA GLY A 33 9.55 -4.54 -5.53
C GLY A 33 10.72 -3.65 -5.12
N LYS A 34 11.49 -3.22 -6.12
CA LYS A 34 12.58 -2.24 -5.97
C LYS A 34 12.01 -0.83 -5.86
N ASN A 35 12.69 0.04 -5.10
CA ASN A 35 12.34 1.46 -4.97
C ASN A 35 10.89 1.69 -4.49
N VAL A 36 10.48 0.98 -3.44
CA VAL A 36 9.18 1.18 -2.81
C VAL A 36 9.35 2.18 -1.66
N PHE A 37 8.61 3.29 -1.72
CA PHE A 37 8.53 4.25 -0.63
C PHE A 37 7.43 3.82 0.35
N ILE A 38 7.74 3.76 1.65
CA ILE A 38 6.78 3.52 2.72
C ILE A 38 6.80 4.72 3.67
N GLY A 39 5.66 5.41 3.76
CA GLY A 39 5.47 6.56 4.62
C GLY A 39 5.29 6.20 6.09
N SER A 40 5.23 7.23 6.93
CA SER A 40 5.04 7.07 8.38
C SER A 40 3.65 6.52 8.70
N ASN A 41 3.55 5.70 9.75
CA ASN A 41 2.29 5.14 10.26
C ASN A 41 1.52 4.28 9.23
N VAL A 42 2.21 3.68 8.26
CA VAL A 42 1.61 2.68 7.38
C VAL A 42 1.36 1.40 8.16
N VAL A 43 0.15 0.86 8.06
CA VAL A 43 -0.23 -0.42 8.64
C VAL A 43 -0.32 -1.45 7.53
N ILE A 44 0.55 -2.46 7.58
CA ILE A 44 0.46 -3.64 6.75
C ILE A 44 -0.03 -4.78 7.65
N ASP A 45 -1.07 -5.46 7.21
CA ASP A 45 -1.77 -6.52 7.95
C ASP A 45 -0.83 -7.39 8.80
N PRO A 46 -0.83 -7.28 10.13
CA PRO A 46 0.14 -7.99 10.98
C PRO A 46 -0.13 -9.50 11.03
N GLY A 47 -1.36 -9.91 10.74
CA GLY A 47 -1.79 -11.30 10.83
C GLY A 47 -1.63 -12.07 9.54
N TYR A 48 -1.60 -11.39 8.39
CA TYR A 48 -1.64 -11.98 7.05
C TYR A 48 -0.76 -11.23 6.01
N HIS A 49 0.30 -10.53 6.46
CA HIS A 49 1.18 -9.71 5.61
C HIS A 49 1.80 -10.45 4.42
N TRP A 50 2.00 -11.78 4.49
CA TRP A 50 2.56 -12.56 3.40
C TRP A 50 1.63 -12.71 2.18
N LEU A 51 0.37 -12.32 2.33
CA LEU A 51 -0.60 -12.25 1.24
C LEU A 51 -0.57 -10.90 0.52
N ILE A 52 0.35 -10.01 0.89
CA ILE A 52 0.45 -8.68 0.31
C ILE A 52 1.69 -8.64 -0.59
N SER A 53 1.55 -8.06 -1.77
CA SER A 53 2.65 -7.81 -2.70
C SER A 53 2.57 -6.39 -3.25
N ILE A 54 3.70 -5.69 -3.32
CA ILE A 54 3.83 -4.32 -3.82
C ILE A 54 4.87 -4.28 -4.93
N GLY A 55 4.50 -3.73 -6.08
CA GLY A 55 5.36 -3.62 -7.27
C GLY A 55 6.46 -2.57 -7.14
N ASN A 56 7.29 -2.47 -8.18
CA ASN A 56 8.43 -1.55 -8.20
C ASN A 56 7.98 -0.08 -8.23
N ASN A 57 8.84 0.85 -7.81
CA ASN A 57 8.66 2.30 -7.95
C ASN A 57 7.30 2.80 -7.41
N SER A 58 6.80 2.16 -6.35
CA SER A 58 5.48 2.46 -5.81
C SER A 58 5.61 3.21 -4.49
N ALA A 59 4.66 4.09 -4.21
CA ALA A 59 4.65 4.91 -3.02
C ALA A 59 3.42 4.58 -2.17
N ILE A 60 3.66 4.07 -0.97
CA ILE A 60 2.64 3.86 0.05
C ILE A 60 2.78 4.99 1.05
N THR A 61 1.92 6.00 0.96
CA THR A 61 2.11 7.23 1.73
C THR A 61 1.56 7.14 3.17
N ASN A 62 1.73 8.22 3.94
CA ASN A 62 1.52 8.22 5.38
C ASN A 62 0.13 7.74 5.79
N GLY A 63 0.06 6.91 6.83
CA GLY A 63 -1.19 6.45 7.42
C GLY A 63 -1.98 5.45 6.56
N VAL A 64 -1.45 4.99 5.43
CA VAL A 64 -2.12 3.98 4.60
C VAL A 64 -2.25 2.66 5.37
N THR A 65 -3.42 2.02 5.25
CA THR A 65 -3.69 0.72 5.86
C THR A 65 -3.98 -0.31 4.78
N ILE A 66 -3.23 -1.42 4.76
CA ILE A 66 -3.39 -2.52 3.80
C ILE A 66 -3.80 -3.77 4.58
N LEU A 67 -5.01 -4.27 4.31
CA LEU A 67 -5.61 -5.41 4.99
C LEU A 67 -5.74 -6.61 4.05
N SER A 68 -5.25 -7.76 4.48
CA SER A 68 -5.45 -9.06 3.83
C SER A 68 -6.38 -9.99 4.61
N HIS A 69 -6.85 -9.56 5.79
CA HIS A 69 -7.97 -10.20 6.49
C HIS A 69 -9.04 -9.22 6.97
N ASP A 70 -10.27 -9.72 7.08
CA ASP A 70 -11.42 -9.05 7.68
C ASP A 70 -12.23 -10.06 8.51
N GLY A 71 -12.24 -9.83 9.83
CA GLY A 71 -12.93 -10.64 10.82
C GLY A 71 -14.33 -10.14 11.19
N SER A 72 -14.86 -9.13 10.52
CA SER A 72 -16.16 -8.50 10.84
C SER A 72 -17.32 -9.50 10.91
N LEU A 73 -17.31 -10.51 10.04
CA LEU A 73 -18.34 -11.56 9.99
C LEU A 73 -17.99 -12.83 10.81
N SER A 74 -16.81 -12.92 11.41
CA SER A 74 -16.32 -14.15 12.05
C SER A 74 -17.22 -14.67 13.17
N ARG A 75 -17.86 -13.77 13.93
CA ARG A 75 -18.81 -14.15 14.99
C ARG A 75 -20.15 -14.66 14.46
N HIS A 76 -20.51 -14.28 13.23
CA HIS A 76 -21.79 -14.64 12.61
C HIS A 76 -21.67 -15.89 11.75
N THR A 77 -20.55 -16.07 11.06
CA THR A 77 -20.35 -17.16 10.11
C THR A 77 -19.37 -18.22 10.60
N GLY A 78 -18.56 -17.92 11.62
CA GLY A 78 -17.42 -18.75 12.02
C GLY A 78 -16.18 -18.59 11.13
N TYR A 79 -16.24 -17.76 10.09
CA TYR A 79 -15.18 -17.61 9.09
C TYR A 79 -14.69 -16.16 8.99
N THR A 80 -13.38 -16.00 8.80
CA THR A 80 -12.71 -14.73 8.53
C THR A 80 -12.48 -14.61 7.03
N LYS A 81 -12.82 -13.46 6.43
CA LYS A 81 -12.46 -13.20 5.02
C LYS A 81 -10.96 -12.99 4.96
N ILE A 82 -10.28 -13.76 4.13
CA ILE A 82 -8.85 -13.62 3.86
C ILE A 82 -8.70 -13.47 2.35
N GLY A 83 -7.91 -12.50 1.90
CA GLY A 83 -7.73 -12.23 0.48
C GLY A 83 -6.36 -11.65 0.18
N LYS A 84 -5.75 -12.13 -0.90
CA LYS A 84 -4.50 -11.59 -1.41
C LYS A 84 -4.70 -10.12 -1.80
N VAL A 85 -3.76 -9.27 -1.44
CA VAL A 85 -3.72 -7.88 -1.92
C VAL A 85 -2.50 -7.70 -2.81
N SER A 86 -2.73 -7.25 -4.04
CA SER A 86 -1.67 -7.01 -5.01
C SER A 86 -1.68 -5.54 -5.41
N ILE A 87 -0.55 -4.85 -5.26
CA ILE A 87 -0.35 -3.48 -5.71
C ILE A 87 0.68 -3.52 -6.83
N GLY A 88 0.32 -3.05 -8.03
CA GLY A 88 1.17 -3.03 -9.20
C GLY A 88 2.37 -2.07 -9.08
N SER A 89 3.16 -1.99 -10.15
CA SER A 89 4.33 -1.11 -10.20
C SER A 89 3.94 0.31 -10.61
N ASN A 90 4.76 1.30 -10.25
CA ASN A 90 4.53 2.72 -10.51
C ASN A 90 3.19 3.22 -9.91
N THR A 91 2.77 2.66 -8.78
CA THR A 91 1.47 2.96 -8.17
C THR A 91 1.64 3.83 -6.93
N PHE A 92 0.81 4.87 -6.83
CA PHE A 92 0.79 5.82 -5.73
C PHE A 92 -0.47 5.62 -4.88
N ILE A 93 -0.29 5.29 -3.61
CA ILE A 93 -1.38 5.15 -2.64
C ILE A 93 -1.40 6.37 -1.72
N GLY A 94 -2.41 7.22 -1.90
CA GLY A 94 -2.55 8.49 -1.20
C GLY A 94 -2.78 8.35 0.30
N VAL A 95 -2.47 9.43 1.02
CA VAL A 95 -2.39 9.49 2.49
C VAL A 95 -3.68 8.97 3.13
N LYS A 96 -3.56 8.17 4.18
CA LYS A 96 -4.69 7.60 4.95
C LYS A 96 -5.69 6.77 4.13
N SER A 97 -5.29 6.24 2.97
CA SER A 97 -6.13 5.30 2.23
C SER A 97 -6.18 3.92 2.90
N ILE A 98 -7.27 3.19 2.70
CA ILE A 98 -7.49 1.84 3.23
C ILE A 98 -7.70 0.88 2.06
N ILE A 99 -6.90 -0.18 1.97
CA ILE A 99 -7.02 -1.23 0.97
C ILE A 99 -7.60 -2.48 1.62
N LEU A 100 -8.76 -2.95 1.12
CA LEU A 100 -9.48 -4.08 1.70
C LEU A 100 -8.99 -5.45 1.18
N PRO A 101 -9.29 -6.55 1.91
CA PRO A 101 -8.86 -7.89 1.51
C PRO A 101 -9.39 -8.34 0.15
N GLY A 102 -8.49 -8.92 -0.64
CA GLY A 102 -8.81 -9.50 -1.94
C GLY A 102 -8.72 -8.53 -3.12
N VAL A 103 -8.23 -7.31 -2.90
CA VAL A 103 -8.12 -6.27 -3.94
C VAL A 103 -6.81 -6.38 -4.72
N SER A 104 -6.92 -6.26 -6.04
CA SER A 104 -5.81 -6.07 -6.97
C SER A 104 -5.82 -4.65 -7.54
N ILE A 105 -4.76 -3.90 -7.30
CA ILE A 105 -4.50 -2.58 -7.86
C ILE A 105 -3.47 -2.76 -8.97
N GLY A 106 -3.82 -2.29 -10.17
CA GLY A 106 -2.99 -2.36 -11.36
C GLY A 106 -1.70 -1.55 -11.30
N ASN A 107 -0.98 -1.57 -12.41
CA ASN A 107 0.22 -0.77 -12.64
C ASN A 107 -0.15 0.66 -13.01
N ASN A 108 0.71 1.62 -12.65
CA ASN A 108 0.52 3.03 -12.97
C ASN A 108 -0.84 3.53 -12.50
N VAL A 109 -1.14 3.35 -11.21
CA VAL A 109 -2.42 3.77 -10.60
C VAL A 109 -2.19 4.85 -9.56
N ILE A 110 -3.11 5.82 -9.48
CA ILE A 110 -3.20 6.76 -8.36
C ILE A 110 -4.46 6.46 -7.57
N ILE A 111 -4.27 6.14 -6.28
CA ILE A 111 -5.35 6.12 -5.29
C ILE A 111 -5.32 7.45 -4.54
N GLY A 112 -6.42 8.21 -4.58
CA GLY A 112 -6.53 9.49 -3.89
C GLY A 112 -6.47 9.34 -2.38
N ALA A 113 -6.05 10.40 -1.67
CA ALA A 113 -6.00 10.41 -0.22
C ALA A 113 -7.37 10.10 0.43
N GLY A 114 -7.34 9.36 1.55
CA GLY A 114 -8.53 9.00 2.31
C GLY A 114 -9.47 7.99 1.63
N SER A 115 -9.03 7.36 0.53
CA SER A 115 -9.88 6.44 -0.22
C SER A 115 -10.00 5.07 0.45
N VAL A 116 -11.15 4.40 0.30
CA VAL A 116 -11.37 3.02 0.76
C VAL A 116 -11.55 2.12 -0.46
N VAL A 117 -10.51 1.38 -0.79
CA VAL A 117 -10.48 0.53 -1.98
C VAL A 117 -11.12 -0.81 -1.67
N THR A 118 -12.33 -1.01 -2.17
CA THR A 118 -13.16 -2.20 -1.93
C THR A 118 -13.20 -3.17 -3.11
N LYS A 119 -12.69 -2.76 -4.28
CA LYS A 119 -12.73 -3.50 -5.55
C LYS A 119 -11.42 -3.29 -6.29
N ASP A 120 -11.14 -4.17 -7.24
CA ASP A 120 -9.97 -4.08 -8.10
C ASP A 120 -9.94 -2.77 -8.89
N ILE A 121 -8.73 -2.22 -9.05
CA ILE A 121 -8.49 -0.99 -9.81
C ILE A 121 -7.61 -1.34 -11.02
N PRO A 122 -8.08 -1.09 -12.26
CA PRO A 122 -7.32 -1.44 -13.45
C PRO A 122 -6.09 -0.55 -13.62
N ASP A 123 -5.16 -1.02 -14.46
CA ASP A 123 -3.95 -0.28 -14.85
C ASP A 123 -4.28 1.14 -15.37
N ASN A 124 -3.33 2.06 -15.28
CA ASN A 124 -3.40 3.41 -15.86
C ASN A 124 -4.60 4.24 -15.39
N SER A 125 -5.06 4.01 -14.16
CA SER A 125 -6.29 4.60 -13.62
C SER A 125 -6.05 5.51 -12.43
N VAL A 126 -6.97 6.44 -12.22
CA VAL A 126 -7.09 7.22 -10.99
C VAL A 126 -8.39 6.83 -10.30
N ALA A 127 -8.30 6.44 -9.03
CA ALA A 127 -9.46 6.10 -8.21
C ALA A 127 -9.49 6.88 -6.91
N ILE A 128 -10.67 7.36 -6.51
CA ILE A 128 -10.87 8.17 -5.31
C ILE A 128 -12.16 7.81 -4.58
N GLY A 129 -12.23 8.11 -3.28
CA GLY A 129 -13.46 8.08 -2.50
C GLY A 129 -13.63 6.86 -1.58
N ASN A 130 -14.77 6.79 -0.90
CA ASN A 130 -15.16 5.69 -0.01
C ASN A 130 -16.62 5.29 -0.32
N PRO A 131 -16.87 4.21 -1.08
CA PRO A 131 -15.87 3.34 -1.71
C PRO A 131 -15.11 4.04 -2.83
N ALA A 132 -13.88 3.60 -3.10
CA ALA A 132 -13.07 4.14 -4.18
C ALA A 132 -13.65 3.77 -5.54
N VAL A 133 -13.79 4.76 -6.42
CA VAL A 133 -14.29 4.58 -7.79
C VAL A 133 -13.28 5.16 -8.77
N VAL A 134 -13.08 4.49 -9.90
CA VAL A 134 -12.24 5.00 -11.00
C VAL A 134 -12.90 6.24 -11.58
N VAL A 135 -12.18 7.37 -11.57
CA VAL A 135 -12.66 8.67 -12.06
C VAL A 135 -12.03 9.09 -13.39
N GLY A 136 -11.04 8.35 -13.87
CA GLY A 136 -10.41 8.60 -15.17
C GLY A 136 -9.07 7.92 -15.34
N SER A 137 -8.43 8.18 -16.48
CA SER A 137 -7.10 7.66 -16.78
C SER A 137 -5.99 8.52 -16.19
N ILE A 138 -4.81 7.94 -16.01
CA ILE A 138 -3.59 8.69 -15.63
C ILE A 138 -3.25 9.75 -16.67
N LYS A 139 -3.40 9.44 -17.96
CA LYS A 139 -3.12 10.37 -19.05
C LYS A 139 -3.96 11.65 -18.92
N ASP A 140 -5.26 11.50 -18.70
CA ASP A 140 -6.17 12.64 -18.54
C ASP A 140 -5.87 13.41 -17.26
N TYR A 141 -5.55 12.68 -16.19
CA TYR A 141 -5.18 13.29 -14.91
C TYR A 141 -3.91 14.14 -15.02
N ILE A 142 -2.86 13.65 -15.68
CA ILE A 142 -1.63 14.40 -15.94
C ILE A 142 -1.94 15.63 -16.79
N ASN A 143 -2.70 15.50 -17.89
CA ASN A 143 -3.04 16.62 -18.76
C ASN A 143 -3.81 17.72 -18.01
N LYS A 144 -4.74 17.32 -17.13
CA LYS A 144 -5.46 18.24 -16.25
C LYS A 144 -4.48 18.98 -15.32
N HIS A 145 -3.54 18.28 -14.70
CA HIS A 145 -2.60 18.88 -13.75
C HIS A 145 -1.52 19.73 -14.42
N LYS A 146 -1.03 19.38 -15.61
CA LYS A 146 -0.10 20.26 -16.38
C LYS A 146 -0.69 21.65 -16.62
N ARG A 147 -2.00 21.74 -16.91
CA ARG A 147 -2.70 23.02 -17.07
C ARG A 147 -2.79 23.81 -15.76
N MET A 148 -3.08 23.14 -14.65
CA MET A 148 -3.17 23.77 -13.32
C MET A 148 -1.81 24.22 -12.80
N ILE A 149 -0.74 23.47 -13.08
CA ILE A 149 0.61 23.80 -12.68
C ILE A 149 1.09 25.09 -13.34
N ARG A 150 0.77 25.32 -14.63
CA ARG A 150 1.11 26.58 -15.33
C ARG A 150 0.53 27.83 -14.65
N THR A 151 -0.53 27.69 -13.87
CA THR A 151 -1.22 28.81 -13.19
C THR A 151 -0.95 28.86 -11.69
N SER A 152 -0.13 27.96 -11.15
CA SER A 152 0.10 27.80 -9.71
C SER A 152 1.58 27.98 -9.36
N GLU A 153 1.88 28.39 -8.13
CA GLU A 153 3.26 28.32 -7.62
C GLU A 153 3.61 26.85 -7.36
N VAL A 154 4.60 26.34 -8.10
CA VAL A 154 5.07 24.96 -8.00
C VAL A 154 6.52 24.94 -7.54
N TYR A 155 6.84 23.92 -6.75
CA TYR A 155 8.17 23.69 -6.21
C TYR A 155 8.69 22.34 -6.68
N GLU A 156 9.96 22.30 -7.06
CA GLU A 156 10.62 21.04 -7.37
C GLU A 156 10.91 20.27 -6.07
N CYS A 157 10.36 19.06 -5.95
CA CYS A 157 10.68 18.19 -4.83
C CYS A 157 11.95 17.38 -5.16
N GLN A 158 13.12 17.95 -4.86
CA GLN A 158 14.42 17.34 -5.18
C GLN A 158 14.78 16.11 -4.31
N SER A 159 13.95 15.73 -3.34
CA SER A 159 14.33 14.79 -2.28
C SER A 159 14.14 13.30 -2.57
N LEU A 160 13.75 12.89 -3.79
CA LEU A 160 13.57 11.46 -4.13
C LEU A 160 14.45 10.96 -5.29
N LEU A 161 15.27 11.84 -5.92
CA LEU A 161 16.01 11.48 -7.13
C LEU A 161 17.55 11.62 -7.04
N LYS A 162 18.13 12.03 -5.91
CA LYS A 162 19.59 12.16 -5.79
C LYS A 162 20.13 11.46 -4.55
N ASP A 163 20.27 10.14 -4.66
CA ASP A 163 21.34 9.44 -3.95
C ASP A 163 22.68 9.95 -4.50
N ASN A 164 23.59 10.38 -3.62
CA ASN A 164 24.98 10.83 -3.85
C ASN A 164 25.29 12.33 -3.99
N ILE A 165 24.95 13.15 -3.00
CA ILE A 165 25.81 14.31 -2.69
C ILE A 165 26.05 14.36 -1.17
N ARG A 166 27.27 13.98 -0.79
CA ARG A 166 27.90 14.34 0.49
C ARG A 166 27.96 15.87 0.57
N ASP A 167 27.79 16.41 1.77
CA ASP A 167 27.81 17.84 2.14
C ASP A 167 26.45 18.53 2.19
N PHE A 168 25.69 18.20 3.24
CA PHE A 168 24.61 19.07 3.73
C PHE A 168 25.18 20.06 4.74
N LYS A 169 25.51 21.28 4.27
CA LYS A 169 25.56 22.50 5.08
C LYS A 169 24.78 23.58 4.33
N GLY A 170 23.71 24.08 4.96
CA GLY A 170 23.05 25.32 4.55
C GLY A 170 21.73 25.13 3.80
N GLU A 171 20.67 25.61 4.44
CA GLU A 171 19.40 26.11 3.90
C GLU A 171 18.60 25.21 2.95
N ILE A 172 17.38 24.88 3.39
CA ILE A 172 16.34 24.25 2.56
C ILE A 172 15.90 25.30 1.52
N GLY A 173 16.62 25.38 0.42
CA GLY A 173 16.32 26.29 -0.69
C GLY A 173 15.07 25.84 -1.43
N TYR A 174 13.95 26.51 -1.20
CA TYR A 174 12.76 26.39 -2.04
C TYR A 174 13.00 27.15 -3.34
N VAL A 175 13.26 26.44 -4.44
CA VAL A 175 13.40 27.07 -5.76
C VAL A 175 12.02 27.20 -6.39
N LYS A 176 11.55 28.43 -6.58
CA LYS A 176 10.38 28.76 -7.40
C LYS A 176 10.76 28.53 -8.87
N THR A 177 10.16 27.54 -9.54
CA THR A 177 10.44 27.28 -10.95
C THR A 177 9.24 27.68 -11.81
N ASN A 178 9.50 28.42 -12.90
CA ASN A 178 8.51 28.62 -13.96
C ASN A 178 8.49 27.36 -14.83
N PHE A 179 7.30 26.82 -15.09
CA PHE A 179 7.10 25.52 -15.76
C PHE A 179 7.52 25.49 -17.25
N GLU A 180 7.99 26.60 -17.81
CA GLU A 180 8.38 26.72 -19.22
C GLU A 180 9.65 25.93 -19.57
N ASN A 181 10.42 25.44 -18.59
CA ASN A 181 11.73 24.80 -18.82
C ASN A 181 11.75 23.26 -18.81
N HIS A 182 10.60 22.57 -18.87
CA HIS A 182 10.55 21.11 -18.69
C HIS A 182 9.83 20.33 -19.81
N GLU A 183 9.84 20.82 -21.06
CA GLU A 183 9.27 20.05 -22.18
C GLU A 183 10.20 18.95 -22.76
N ASP A 184 11.45 18.82 -22.29
CA ASP A 184 12.45 17.88 -22.85
C ASP A 184 13.08 16.90 -21.83
N LEU A 185 12.28 16.06 -21.16
CA LEU A 185 12.76 14.85 -20.45
C LEU A 185 11.79 13.67 -20.54
#